data_AF-A0A383EBF9-F1
#
_entry.id   AF-A0A383EBF9-F1
#
_cell.length_a   1.000
_cell.length_b   1.000
_cell.length_c   1.000
_cell.angle_alpha   90.00
_cell.angle_beta   90.00
_cell.angle_gamma   90.00
#
_symmetry.space_group_name_H-M   'P 1'
#
loop_
_entity.id
_entity.type
_entity.pdbx_description
1 polymer ?
#
loop_
_entity_poly.entity_id
_entity_poly.type
_entity_poly.pdbx_seq_one_letter_code
_entity_poly.pdbx_strand_id
1 'polypeptide(L)'
;MKKLILLSILLIVGCSTMRNIYQKEFRAEKSTAFFQIGMTEEEFIRKNPSITEKLNESSEFTTYIESEPKYRYIWGKAIPQAFEEYMFEFKNDTLIAVYRGRNNFNREIDYSKYPNSKPK
;
A
#
# COMPACT_ATOMS: atom_id res chain seq x y z
N MET A 1 24.57 -41.08 -12.68
CA MET A 1 25.12 -39.81 -12.14
C MET A 1 24.73 -38.58 -12.96
N LYS A 2 24.87 -38.55 -14.29
CA LYS A 2 24.52 -37.38 -15.13
C LYS A 2 23.04 -36.92 -15.04
N LYS A 3 22.09 -37.86 -14.95
CA LYS A 3 20.65 -37.56 -14.81
C LYS A 3 20.29 -36.90 -13.46
N LEU A 4 20.99 -37.25 -12.38
CA LEU A 4 20.81 -36.65 -11.05
C LEU A 4 21.35 -35.21 -11.00
N ILE A 5 22.47 -34.96 -11.67
CA ILE A 5 23.04 -33.61 -11.80
C ILE A 5 22.09 -32.70 -12.60
N LEU A 6 21.55 -33.18 -13.72
CA LEU A 6 20.58 -32.41 -14.51
C LEU A 6 19.32 -32.06 -13.71
N LEU A 7 18.80 -33.01 -12.92
CA LEU A 7 17.63 -32.80 -12.06
C LEU A 7 17.92 -31.75 -10.96
N SER A 8 19.11 -31.79 -10.35
CA SER A 8 19.51 -30.82 -9.34
C SER A 8 19.64 -29.40 -9.89
N ILE A 9 20.15 -29.24 -11.11
CA ILE A 9 20.25 -27.92 -11.77
C ILE A 9 18.85 -27.37 -12.09
N LEU A 10 17.93 -28.21 -12.58
CA LEU A 10 16.54 -27.83 -12.85
C LEU A 10 15.81 -27.37 -11.59
N LEU A 11 16.02 -28.05 -10.46
CA LEU A 11 15.44 -27.66 -9.17
C LEU A 11 15.99 -26.32 -8.66
N ILE A 12 17.31 -26.10 -8.76
CA ILE A 12 17.95 -24.85 -8.30
C ILE A 12 17.50 -23.65 -9.15
N VAL A 13 17.43 -23.80 -10.47
CA VAL A 13 16.97 -22.75 -11.40
C VAL A 13 15.46 -22.47 -11.23
N GLY A 14 14.65 -23.50 -10.95
CA GLY A 14 13.23 -23.34 -10.63
C GLY A 14 12.99 -22.59 -9.31
N CYS A 15 13.77 -22.89 -8.26
CA CYS A 15 13.66 -22.23 -6.96
C CYS A 15 14.10 -20.76 -6.98
N SER A 16 15.17 -20.43 -7.72
CA SER A 16 15.66 -19.04 -7.83
C SER A 16 14.70 -18.16 -8.63
N THR A 17 14.08 -18.70 -9.68
CA THR A 17 13.06 -18.00 -10.48
C THR A 17 11.80 -17.70 -9.65
N MET A 18 11.28 -18.66 -8.89
CA MET A 18 10.15 -18.41 -7.98
C MET A 18 10.50 -17.34 -6.94
N ARG A 19 11.64 -17.45 -6.26
CA ARG A 19 12.04 -16.47 -5.24
C ARG A 19 12.14 -15.05 -5.79
N ASN A 20 12.60 -14.88 -7.03
CA ASN A 20 12.66 -13.56 -7.69
C ASN A 20 11.27 -13.03 -8.04
N ILE A 21 10.35 -13.88 -8.51
CA ILE A 21 8.96 -13.50 -8.75
C ILE A 21 8.31 -13.08 -7.44
N TYR A 22 8.44 -13.88 -6.37
CA TYR A 22 7.95 -13.53 -5.04
C TYR A 22 8.58 -12.21 -4.52
N GLN A 23 9.88 -11.99 -4.65
CA GLN A 23 10.51 -10.73 -4.19
C GLN A 23 10.10 -9.50 -5.01
N LYS A 24 9.84 -9.65 -6.31
CA LYS A 24 9.45 -8.54 -7.18
C LYS A 24 7.97 -8.16 -7.00
N GLU A 25 7.12 -9.15 -6.71
CA GLU A 25 5.68 -8.95 -6.47
C GLU A 25 5.35 -8.51 -5.04
N PHE A 26 6.26 -8.68 -4.07
CA PHE A 26 6.09 -8.19 -2.69
C PHE A 26 6.58 -6.74 -2.48
N ARG A 27 6.78 -5.98 -3.55
CA ARG A 27 6.94 -4.53 -3.41
C ARG A 27 5.57 -3.96 -3.10
N ALA A 28 5.34 -3.64 -1.84
CA ALA A 28 4.15 -2.93 -1.43
C ALA A 28 3.97 -1.69 -2.30
N GLU A 29 2.84 -1.64 -2.99
CA GLU A 29 2.56 -0.59 -3.93
C GLU A 29 2.31 0.72 -3.19
N LYS A 30 2.46 1.82 -3.91
CA LYS A 30 2.09 3.13 -3.39
C LYS A 30 0.58 3.16 -3.20
N SER A 31 0.10 3.91 -2.20
CA SER A 31 -1.32 4.24 -2.04
C SER A 31 -2.00 4.53 -3.38
N THR A 32 -3.16 3.92 -3.60
CA THR A 32 -4.00 4.16 -4.79
C THR A 32 -4.95 5.34 -4.61
N ALA A 33 -5.08 5.84 -3.38
CA ALA A 33 -5.91 6.98 -3.05
C ALA A 33 -5.45 8.22 -3.82
N PHE A 34 -6.42 8.97 -4.33
CA PHE A 34 -6.21 10.33 -4.75
C PHE A 34 -6.12 11.24 -3.53
N PHE A 35 -5.00 11.93 -3.35
CA PHE A 35 -4.87 12.91 -2.29
C PHE A 35 -3.97 14.08 -2.67
N GLN A 36 -4.22 15.23 -2.04
CA GLN A 36 -3.38 16.42 -2.09
C GLN A 36 -3.39 17.07 -0.71
N ILE A 37 -2.20 17.38 -0.17
CA ILE A 37 -2.09 18.13 1.09
C ILE A 37 -2.82 19.47 0.93
N GLY A 38 -3.68 19.79 1.90
CA GLY A 38 -4.56 20.95 1.88
C GLY A 38 -5.96 20.71 1.30
N MET A 39 -6.27 19.52 0.76
CA MET A 39 -7.63 19.23 0.30
C MET A 39 -8.60 19.00 1.46
N THR A 40 -9.91 19.20 1.22
CA THR A 40 -10.94 18.97 2.25
C THR A 40 -11.25 17.49 2.46
N GLU A 41 -11.79 17.15 3.63
CA GLU A 41 -12.25 15.79 3.95
C GLU A 41 -13.36 15.37 2.97
N GLU A 42 -14.29 16.27 2.66
CA GLU A 42 -15.35 16.03 1.69
C GLU A 42 -14.80 15.72 0.28
N GLU A 43 -13.83 16.51 -0.21
CA GLU A 43 -13.23 16.27 -1.51
C GLU A 43 -12.49 14.93 -1.53
N PHE A 44 -11.81 14.59 -0.43
CA PHE A 44 -11.09 13.34 -0.30
C PHE A 44 -12.03 12.14 -0.35
N ILE A 45 -13.11 12.13 0.41
CA ILE A 45 -14.11 11.05 0.40
C ILE A 45 -14.70 10.90 -0.99
N ARG A 46 -15.09 12.01 -1.63
CA ARG A 46 -15.68 12.00 -2.98
C ARG A 46 -14.75 11.39 -4.03
N LYS A 47 -13.45 11.62 -3.91
CA LYS A 47 -12.44 11.08 -4.84
C LYS A 47 -11.98 9.67 -4.50
N ASN A 48 -12.26 9.17 -3.29
CA ASN A 48 -11.81 7.88 -2.79
C ASN A 48 -12.97 7.04 -2.23
N PRO A 49 -13.95 6.63 -3.06
CA PRO A 49 -15.14 5.91 -2.60
C PRO A 49 -14.84 4.53 -2.01
N SER A 50 -13.64 3.97 -2.23
CA SER A 50 -13.21 2.68 -1.70
C SER A 50 -12.65 2.74 -0.28
N ILE A 51 -12.37 3.93 0.25
CA ILE A 51 -11.86 4.11 1.62
C ILE A 51 -13.03 4.10 2.58
N THR A 52 -13.10 3.08 3.44
CA THR A 52 -14.26 2.85 4.33
C THR A 52 -13.91 2.87 5.81
N GLU A 53 -12.62 2.85 6.16
CA GLU A 53 -12.20 2.81 7.56
C GLU A 53 -11.81 4.21 8.07
N LYS A 54 -12.55 4.66 9.09
CA LYS A 54 -12.32 5.90 9.85
C LYS A 54 -12.04 5.53 11.31
N LEU A 55 -10.89 5.95 11.84
CA LEU A 55 -10.41 5.47 13.16
C LEU A 55 -10.62 6.45 14.31
N ASN A 56 -10.32 7.73 14.09
CA ASN A 56 -10.37 8.76 15.11
C ASN A 56 -11.29 9.85 14.61
N GLU A 57 -12.42 10.07 15.26
CA GLU A 57 -13.34 11.17 14.98
C GLU A 57 -13.38 12.02 16.26
N SER A 58 -12.27 12.70 16.54
CA SER A 58 -12.25 13.75 17.57
C SER A 58 -12.63 15.07 16.89
N SER A 59 -13.08 16.07 17.65
CA SER A 59 -13.38 17.39 17.05
C SER A 59 -12.15 18.05 16.42
N GLU A 60 -10.93 17.60 16.74
CA GLU A 60 -9.69 18.17 16.21
C GLU A 60 -9.12 17.37 15.02
N PHE A 61 -9.25 16.03 15.03
CA PHE A 61 -8.64 15.17 14.02
C PHE A 61 -9.56 14.05 13.53
N THR A 62 -9.54 13.87 12.20
CA THR A 62 -10.07 12.71 11.49
C THR A 62 -8.94 11.90 10.86
N THR A 63 -8.98 10.57 10.94
CA THR A 63 -8.05 9.71 10.17
C THR A 63 -8.75 8.64 9.37
N TYR A 64 -8.41 8.56 8.08
CA TYR A 64 -8.83 7.50 7.15
C TYR A 64 -7.72 6.51 6.88
N ILE A 65 -8.07 5.26 6.63
CA ILE A 65 -7.15 4.21 6.22
C ILE A 65 -7.48 3.69 4.84
N GLU A 66 -6.49 3.70 3.95
CA GLU A 66 -6.50 2.87 2.75
C GLU A 66 -5.72 1.59 3.02
N SER A 67 -6.40 0.45 2.88
CA SER A 67 -5.80 -0.88 2.94
C SER A 67 -6.05 -1.62 1.63
N GLU A 68 -5.00 -2.19 1.03
CA GLU A 68 -5.16 -3.10 -0.10
C GLU A 68 -5.79 -4.45 0.32
N PRO A 69 -6.46 -5.16 -0.60
CA PRO A 69 -7.02 -6.48 -0.31
C PRO A 69 -5.94 -7.46 0.15
N LYS A 70 -6.19 -8.09 1.30
CA LYS A 70 -5.29 -9.05 1.99
C LYS A 70 -4.76 -10.18 1.11
N TYR A 71 -5.49 -10.53 0.05
CA TYR A 71 -5.12 -11.60 -0.87
C TYR A 71 -5.27 -11.15 -2.33
N ARG A 72 -4.29 -11.54 -3.14
CA ARG A 72 -4.41 -11.55 -4.60
C ARG A 72 -4.68 -12.98 -5.04
N TYR A 73 -5.58 -13.16 -6.01
CA TYR A 73 -5.87 -14.47 -6.57
C TYR A 73 -5.16 -14.63 -7.91
N ILE A 74 -4.20 -15.55 -7.99
CA ILE A 74 -3.52 -15.93 -9.24
C ILE A 74 -3.84 -17.38 -9.53
N TRP A 75 -4.45 -17.65 -10.69
CA TRP A 75 -4.92 -19.00 -11.10
C TRP A 75 -5.73 -19.72 -10.01
N GLY A 76 -6.62 -18.98 -9.33
CA GLY A 76 -7.48 -19.52 -8.27
C GLY A 76 -6.79 -19.78 -6.92
N LYS A 77 -5.49 -19.49 -6.79
CA LYS A 77 -4.77 -19.58 -5.50
C LYS A 77 -4.70 -18.20 -4.84
N ALA A 78 -5.12 -18.14 -3.57
CA ALA A 78 -4.94 -16.96 -2.74
C ALA A 78 -3.46 -16.83 -2.35
N ILE A 79 -2.86 -15.71 -2.74
CA ILE A 79 -1.50 -15.34 -2.35
C ILE A 79 -1.63 -14.18 -1.36
N PRO A 80 -1.10 -14.33 -0.13
CA PRO A 80 -1.11 -13.23 0.84
C PRO A 80 -0.30 -12.07 0.28
N GLN A 81 -0.90 -10.89 0.22
CA GLN A 81 -0.18 -9.68 -0.12
C GLN A 81 0.34 -9.05 1.16
N ALA A 82 1.60 -8.62 1.14
CA ALA A 82 2.07 -7.65 2.11
C ALA A 82 1.45 -6.30 1.71
N PHE A 83 0.29 -5.99 2.30
CA PHE A 83 -0.35 -4.70 2.11
C PHE A 83 0.32 -3.67 3.02
N GLU A 84 0.50 -2.47 2.48
CA GLU A 84 0.82 -1.32 3.29
C GLU A 84 -0.45 -0.52 3.50
N GLU A 85 -0.75 -0.28 4.76
CA GLU A 85 -1.81 0.64 5.12
C GLU A 85 -1.28 2.06 4.92
N TYR A 86 -2.12 2.94 4.37
CA TYR A 86 -1.85 4.37 4.32
C TYR A 86 -2.88 5.10 5.15
N MET A 87 -2.41 6.04 5.96
CA MET A 87 -3.25 6.84 6.84
C MET A 87 -3.30 8.27 6.35
N PHE A 88 -4.48 8.85 6.28
CA PHE A 88 -4.73 10.22 5.83
C PHE A 88 -5.26 11.01 7.01
N GLU A 89 -4.47 11.95 7.50
CA GLU A 89 -4.77 12.71 8.70
C GLU A 89 -5.31 14.10 8.35
N PHE A 90 -6.53 14.36 8.82
CA PHE A 90 -7.24 15.62 8.63
C PHE A 90 -7.28 16.37 9.95
N LYS A 91 -6.99 17.67 9.89
CA LYS A 91 -7.19 18.61 10.99
C LYS A 91 -8.11 19.73 10.51
N ASN A 92 -9.21 19.97 11.21
CA ASN A 92 -10.20 21.00 10.85
C ASN A 92 -10.61 20.95 9.35
N ASP A 93 -11.05 19.79 8.86
CA ASP A 93 -11.44 19.57 7.45
C ASP A 93 -10.33 19.82 6.42
N THR A 94 -9.06 19.67 6.80
CA THR A 94 -7.93 19.84 5.88
C THR A 94 -6.96 18.66 6.01
N LEU A 95 -6.63 18.01 4.90
CA LEU A 95 -5.60 16.95 4.88
C LEU A 95 -4.23 17.56 5.16
N ILE A 96 -3.63 17.22 6.30
CA ILE A 96 -2.36 17.78 6.74
C ILE A 96 -1.17 16.85 6.50
N ALA A 97 -1.39 15.53 6.54
CA ALA A 97 -0.31 14.55 6.46
C ALA A 97 -0.79 13.19 5.95
N VAL A 98 0.15 12.41 5.41
CA VAL A 98 -0.08 11.02 5.00
C VAL A 98 1.04 10.13 5.54
N TYR A 99 0.68 9.04 6.18
CA TYR A 99 1.61 8.12 6.85
C TYR A 99 1.53 6.71 6.27
N ARG A 100 2.63 5.99 6.36
CA ARG A 100 2.73 4.59 5.93
C ARG A 100 2.49 3.64 7.12
N GLY A 101 1.22 3.41 7.43
CA GLY A 101 0.74 2.33 8.29
C GLY A 101 0.38 2.75 9.72
N ARG A 102 -0.56 2.01 10.33
CA ARG A 102 -1.11 2.28 11.68
C ARG A 102 -0.08 2.45 12.78
N ASN A 103 1.01 1.69 12.74
CA ASN A 103 2.01 1.67 13.81
C ASN A 103 3.19 2.62 13.53
N ASN A 104 3.15 3.40 12.45
CA ASN A 104 4.25 4.24 11.97
C ASN A 104 3.83 5.70 11.75
N PHE A 105 3.10 6.30 12.69
CA PHE A 105 2.77 7.74 12.69
C PHE A 105 4.00 8.67 12.54
N ASN A 106 5.21 8.17 12.82
CA ASN A 106 6.43 8.97 12.73
C ASN A 106 7.10 8.93 11.35
N ARG A 107 6.53 8.21 10.37
CA ARG A 107 7.14 8.05 9.04
C ARG A 107 6.22 8.58 7.95
N GLU A 108 6.36 9.87 7.71
CA GLU A 108 5.78 10.56 6.55
C GLU A 108 6.20 9.85 5.24
N ILE A 109 5.29 9.86 4.27
CA ILE A 109 5.54 9.25 2.97
C ILE A 109 6.46 10.11 2.11
N ASP A 110 7.14 9.47 1.16
CA ASP A 110 7.88 10.18 0.13
C ASP A 110 6.92 10.74 -0.94
N TYR A 111 6.54 12.01 -0.80
CA TYR A 111 5.66 12.72 -1.73
C TYR A 111 6.22 12.85 -3.16
N SER A 112 7.53 12.63 -3.40
CA SER A 112 8.06 12.65 -4.77
C SER A 112 7.44 11.56 -5.65
N LYS A 113 6.89 10.51 -5.03
CA LYS A 113 6.17 9.42 -5.70
C LYS A 113 4.73 9.78 -6.07
N TYR A 114 4.27 10.95 -5.65
CA TYR A 114 2.90 11.45 -5.80
C TYR A 114 2.94 12.87 -6.37
N PRO A 115 3.15 13.03 -7.69
CA PRO A 115 3.42 14.34 -8.29
C PRO A 115 2.29 15.37 -8.12
N ASN A 116 1.07 14.94 -7.81
CA ASN A 116 -0.10 15.80 -7.58
C ASN A 116 -0.44 15.99 -6.09
N SER A 117 0.37 15.45 -5.17
CA SER A 117 0.01 15.45 -3.75
C SER A 117 0.45 16.69 -2.98
N LYS A 118 1.33 17.50 -3.55
CA LYS A 118 1.78 18.75 -2.93
C LYS A 118 0.83 19.90 -3.29
N PRO A 119 0.66 20.90 -2.41
CA PRO A 119 -0.05 22.12 -2.77
C PRO A 119 0.62 22.77 -3.98
N LYS A 120 -0.18 23.31 -4.91
CA LYS A 120 0.34 24.14 -6.01
C LYS A 120 0.71 25.53 -5.52
#